data_AF-A0A966ERL9-F1
#
_entry.id   AF-A0A966ERL9-F1
#
_cell.length_a   1.000
_cell.length_b   1.000
_cell.length_c   1.000
_cell.angle_alpha   90.00
_cell.angle_beta   90.00
_cell.angle_gamma   90.00
#
_symmetry.space_group_name_H-M   'P 1'
#
loop_
_entity.id
_entity.type
_entity.pdbx_description
1 polymer ?
#
loop_
_entity_poly.entity_id
_entity_poly.type
_entity_poly.pdbx_seq_one_letter_code
_entity_poly.pdbx_strand_id
1 'polypeptide(L)'
;MNKRPNQERSLVLLKPDTVQRSLIGEVTKRFEQTGLKISAMKMIVATEAQLLEHYNKNDEWYERKGKGIITELTEQGKPIEKEPIEYGKDIIRTVVKYMTAGPVVAMVFEGNKAVAVVSKIVGSTEPATSDVGTIRGDYTLDSYGHATYENRAVRNLVHQSESPVEAEREIKIWFTESEIMQYVTAQERIMYDVNLDGSNE
;
A
#
# COMPACT_ATOMS: atom_id res chain seq x y z
N MET A 1 -6.90 -8.49 23.41
CA MET A 1 -5.62 -9.16 23.74
C MET A 1 -4.50 -8.26 23.27
N ASN A 2 -3.53 -7.91 24.14
CA ASN A 2 -2.35 -7.15 23.72
C ASN A 2 -1.53 -8.03 22.78
N LYS A 3 -1.47 -7.67 21.50
CA LYS A 3 -0.59 -8.32 20.52
C LYS A 3 0.86 -8.15 20.97
N ARG A 4 1.68 -9.19 20.82
CA ARG A 4 3.14 -9.05 20.97
C ARG A 4 3.66 -8.05 19.91
N PRO A 5 4.75 -7.32 20.16
CA PRO A 5 5.30 -6.37 19.20
C PRO A 5 5.54 -6.96 17.80
N ASN A 6 5.92 -8.24 17.73
CA ASN A 6 6.14 -8.96 16.48
C ASN A 6 4.89 -9.49 15.77
N GLN A 7 3.69 -9.17 16.27
CA GLN A 7 2.40 -9.59 15.71
C GLN A 7 1.63 -8.42 15.06
N GLU A 8 2.26 -7.25 14.90
CA GLU A 8 1.70 -6.16 14.09
C GLU A 8 1.59 -6.64 12.64
N ARG A 9 0.47 -6.29 11.98
CA ARG A 9 0.18 -6.65 10.59
C ARG A 9 0.04 -5.41 9.74
N SER A 10 0.42 -5.53 8.47
CA SER A 10 0.23 -4.51 7.43
C SER A 10 -0.38 -5.16 6.20
N LEU A 11 -1.37 -4.50 5.59
CA LEU A 11 -1.87 -4.88 4.29
C LEU A 11 -1.00 -4.25 3.20
N VAL A 12 -0.63 -5.08 2.22
CA VAL A 12 0.04 -4.66 0.99
C VAL A 12 -0.83 -5.12 -0.19
N LEU A 13 -1.12 -4.22 -1.12
CA LEU A 13 -1.76 -4.59 -2.39
C LEU A 13 -0.79 -4.30 -3.54
N LEU A 14 -0.42 -5.34 -4.28
CA LEU A 14 0.27 -5.19 -5.55
C LEU A 14 -0.76 -4.81 -6.61
N LYS A 15 -0.64 -3.58 -7.12
CA LYS A 15 -1.57 -3.00 -8.09
C LYS A 15 -1.41 -3.65 -9.46
N PRO A 16 -2.34 -3.41 -10.41
CA PRO A 16 -2.34 -4.13 -11.68
C PRO A 16 -1.07 -3.95 -12.52
N ASP A 17 -0.43 -2.79 -12.46
CA ASP A 17 0.87 -2.54 -13.11
C ASP A 17 2.01 -3.37 -12.51
N THR A 18 2.02 -3.64 -11.20
CA THR A 18 3.00 -4.56 -10.58
C THR A 18 2.83 -5.98 -11.12
N VAL A 19 1.57 -6.43 -11.23
CA VAL A 19 1.26 -7.76 -11.74
C VAL A 19 1.61 -7.87 -13.22
N GLN A 20 1.14 -6.93 -14.04
CA GLN A 20 1.32 -6.94 -15.50
C GLN A 20 2.78 -6.75 -15.91
N ARG A 21 3.61 -6.14 -15.07
CA ARG A 21 5.06 -6.01 -15.28
C ARG A 21 5.87 -7.16 -14.69
N SER A 22 5.22 -8.22 -14.21
CA SER A 22 5.86 -9.40 -13.63
C SER A 22 6.74 -9.10 -12.40
N LEU A 23 6.35 -8.11 -11.58
CA LEU A 23 7.12 -7.65 -10.42
C LEU A 23 6.68 -8.28 -9.09
N ILE A 24 5.75 -9.24 -9.09
CA ILE A 24 5.22 -9.86 -7.86
C ILE A 24 6.36 -10.43 -7.00
N GLY A 25 7.23 -11.24 -7.61
CA GLY A 25 8.36 -11.86 -6.91
C GLY A 25 9.37 -10.84 -6.40
N GLU A 26 9.73 -9.86 -7.23
CA GLU A 26 10.67 -8.79 -6.86
C GLU A 26 10.16 -7.97 -5.66
N VAL A 27 8.90 -7.56 -5.68
CA VAL A 27 8.30 -6.79 -4.58
C VAL A 27 8.16 -7.63 -3.33
N THR A 28 7.67 -8.88 -3.45
CA THR A 28 7.48 -9.78 -2.30
C THR A 28 8.80 -10.06 -1.59
N LYS A 29 9.85 -10.34 -2.37
CA LYS A 29 11.20 -10.58 -1.88
C LYS A 29 11.73 -9.42 -1.03
N ARG A 30 11.43 -8.16 -1.37
CA ARG A 30 11.88 -6.99 -0.58
C ARG A 30 11.35 -7.04 0.85
N PHE A 31 10.12 -7.53 1.06
CA PHE A 31 9.55 -7.66 2.40
C PHE A 31 10.11 -8.89 3.12
N GLU A 32 10.11 -10.06 2.48
CA GLU A 32 10.60 -11.31 3.08
C GLU A 32 12.06 -11.23 3.54
N GLN A 33 12.92 -10.53 2.78
CA GLN A 33 14.32 -10.35 3.13
C GLN A 33 14.54 -9.55 4.42
N THR A 34 13.54 -8.80 4.89
CA THR A 34 13.62 -8.07 6.16
C THR A 34 13.18 -8.90 7.38
N GLY A 35 12.66 -10.12 7.15
CA GLY A 35 12.09 -10.96 8.20
C GLY A 35 10.60 -10.77 8.43
N LEU A 36 9.91 -9.97 7.58
CA LEU A 36 8.45 -9.92 7.58
C LEU A 36 7.88 -11.23 7.05
N LYS A 37 6.90 -11.79 7.77
CA LYS A 37 6.23 -13.05 7.44
C LYS A 37 4.94 -12.79 6.68
N ILE A 38 4.69 -13.51 5.59
CA ILE A 38 3.41 -13.46 4.87
C ILE A 38 2.39 -14.32 5.63
N SER A 39 1.36 -13.72 6.22
CA SER A 39 0.29 -14.47 6.90
C SER A 39 -0.93 -14.71 6.01
N ALA A 40 -1.09 -13.98 4.90
CA ALA A 40 -2.11 -14.25 3.90
C ALA A 40 -1.69 -13.68 2.54
N MET A 41 -2.15 -14.32 1.44
CA MET A 41 -1.93 -13.86 0.07
C MET A 41 -3.03 -14.37 -0.84
N LYS A 42 -3.58 -13.52 -1.72
CA LYS A 42 -4.43 -13.96 -2.83
C LYS A 42 -4.40 -13.00 -4.00
N MET A 43 -4.62 -13.56 -5.20
CA MET A 43 -4.76 -12.80 -6.44
C MET A 43 -6.23 -12.71 -6.81
N ILE A 44 -6.74 -11.49 -7.00
CA ILE A 44 -8.15 -11.25 -7.32
C ILE A 44 -8.30 -10.07 -8.28
N VAL A 45 -9.43 -10.00 -8.97
CA VAL A 45 -9.90 -8.75 -9.61
C VAL A 45 -10.80 -8.06 -8.59
N ALA A 46 -10.36 -6.92 -8.05
CA ALA A 46 -11.11 -6.19 -7.03
C ALA A 46 -12.37 -5.57 -7.64
N THR A 47 -13.45 -5.52 -6.85
CA THR A 47 -14.68 -4.81 -7.26
C THR A 47 -14.59 -3.34 -6.89
N GLU A 48 -15.31 -2.48 -7.61
CA GLU A 48 -15.44 -1.07 -7.26
C GLU A 48 -15.96 -0.88 -5.84
N ALA A 49 -16.99 -1.64 -5.44
CA ALA A 49 -17.55 -1.58 -4.08
C ALA A 49 -16.49 -1.89 -3.01
N GLN A 50 -15.70 -2.95 -3.20
CA GLN A 50 -14.62 -3.31 -2.28
C GLN A 50 -13.54 -2.23 -2.20
N LEU A 51 -13.22 -1.58 -3.33
CA LEU A 51 -12.22 -0.49 -3.37
C LEU A 51 -12.73 0.80 -2.72
N LEU A 52 -14.02 1.12 -2.88
CA LEU A 52 -14.64 2.26 -2.19
C LEU A 52 -14.65 2.06 -0.67
N GLU A 53 -14.99 0.84 -0.22
CA GLU A 53 -14.88 0.45 1.19
C GLU A 53 -13.42 0.46 1.68
N HIS A 54 -12.48 0.02 0.83
CA HIS A 54 -11.06 0.07 1.16
C HIS A 54 -10.55 1.51 1.33
N TYR A 55 -10.81 2.41 0.39
CA TYR A 55 -10.28 3.77 0.47
C TYR A 55 -10.99 4.65 1.50
N ASN A 56 -12.31 4.47 1.71
CA ASN A 56 -13.14 5.07 2.76
C ASN A 56 -12.73 6.51 3.18
N LYS A 57 -12.54 7.41 2.21
CA LYS A 57 -12.15 8.79 2.48
C LYS A 57 -13.39 9.65 2.77
N ASN A 58 -13.24 10.58 3.71
CA ASN A 58 -14.27 11.52 4.13
C ASN A 58 -14.16 12.86 3.39
N ASP A 59 -15.18 13.70 3.53
CA ASP A 59 -15.26 15.02 2.89
C ASP A 59 -14.08 15.93 3.25
N GLU A 60 -13.60 15.89 4.51
CA GLU A 60 -12.41 16.64 4.94
C GLU A 60 -11.15 16.23 4.16
N TRP A 61 -10.96 14.93 3.92
CA TRP A 61 -9.86 14.44 3.11
C TRP A 61 -9.98 14.90 1.66
N TYR A 62 -11.18 14.80 1.09
CA TYR A 62 -11.44 15.23 -0.29
C TYR A 62 -11.20 16.73 -0.47
N GLU A 63 -11.73 17.56 0.42
CA GLU A 63 -11.50 19.00 0.39
C GLU A 63 -10.01 19.35 0.48
N ARG A 64 -9.29 18.75 1.44
CA ARG A 64 -7.87 19.03 1.65
C ARG A 64 -7.05 18.68 0.42
N LYS A 65 -7.29 17.51 -0.19
CA LYS A 65 -6.60 17.10 -1.41
C LYS A 65 -6.97 17.99 -2.61
N GLY A 66 -8.24 18.35 -2.73
CA GLY A 66 -8.74 19.29 -3.71
C GLY A 66 -8.08 20.67 -3.66
N LYS A 67 -7.93 21.23 -2.45
CA LYS A 67 -7.24 22.50 -2.21
C LYS A 67 -5.78 22.45 -2.65
N GLY A 68 -5.11 21.32 -2.44
CA GLY A 68 -3.76 21.08 -2.95
C GLY A 68 -3.69 21.12 -4.48
N ILE A 69 -4.58 20.40 -5.16
CA ILE A 69 -4.68 20.39 -6.63
C ILE A 69 -4.94 21.81 -7.17
N ILE A 70 -5.87 22.55 -6.55
CA ILE A 70 -6.17 23.94 -6.97
C ILE A 70 -4.94 24.85 -6.83
N THR A 71 -4.15 24.67 -5.77
CA THR A 71 -2.89 25.41 -5.58
C THR A 71 -1.93 25.14 -6.74
N GLU A 72 -1.71 23.88 -7.08
CA GLU A 72 -0.85 23.47 -8.20
C GLU A 72 -1.36 23.98 -9.56
N LEU A 73 -2.68 23.90 -9.82
CA LEU A 73 -3.28 24.43 -11.05
C LEU A 73 -3.09 25.94 -11.17
N THR A 74 -3.24 26.66 -10.06
CA THR A 74 -3.05 28.11 -10.01
C THR A 74 -1.61 28.50 -10.31
N GLU A 75 -0.63 27.80 -9.71
CA GLU A 75 0.80 28.00 -9.98
C GLU A 75 1.17 27.72 -11.45
N GLN A 76 0.46 26.77 -12.08
CA GLN A 76 0.63 26.43 -13.51
C GLN A 76 -0.17 27.36 -14.45
N GLY A 77 -0.94 28.32 -13.94
CA GLY A 77 -1.80 29.20 -14.74
C GLY A 77 -2.95 28.47 -15.44
N LYS A 78 -3.38 27.32 -14.93
CA LYS A 78 -4.49 26.53 -15.47
C LYS A 78 -5.84 26.96 -14.86
N PRO A 79 -6.95 26.83 -15.60
CA PRO A 79 -8.28 27.16 -15.09
C PRO A 79 -8.70 26.19 -13.98
N ILE A 80 -9.43 26.73 -12.99
CA ILE A 80 -10.11 25.96 -11.96
C ILE A 80 -11.54 25.73 -12.45
N GLU A 81 -11.93 24.48 -12.64
CA GLU A 81 -13.21 24.11 -13.27
C GLU A 81 -14.23 23.53 -12.28
N LYS A 82 -13.77 23.11 -11.09
CA LYS A 82 -14.59 22.38 -10.12
C LYS A 82 -14.32 22.89 -8.71
N GLU A 83 -15.26 22.60 -7.81
CA GLU A 83 -15.06 22.78 -6.37
C GLU A 83 -13.96 21.85 -5.84
N PRO A 84 -13.20 22.26 -4.80
CA PRO A 84 -12.10 21.45 -4.26
C PRO A 84 -12.50 20.00 -3.98
N ILE A 85 -13.66 19.79 -3.35
CA ILE A 85 -14.12 18.45 -2.97
C ILE A 85 -14.26 17.50 -4.18
N GLU A 86 -14.67 18.01 -5.35
CA GLU A 86 -14.82 17.18 -6.55
C GLU A 86 -13.46 16.78 -7.14
N TYR A 87 -12.45 17.67 -7.09
CA TYR A 87 -11.07 17.28 -7.40
C TYR A 87 -10.56 16.19 -6.45
N GLY A 88 -10.90 16.27 -5.16
CA GLY A 88 -10.58 15.23 -4.19
C GLY A 88 -11.22 13.88 -4.52
N LYS A 89 -12.49 13.87 -4.89
CA LYS A 89 -13.22 12.65 -5.28
C LYS A 89 -12.67 12.05 -6.58
N ASP A 90 -12.24 12.87 -7.54
CA ASP A 90 -11.61 12.41 -8.78
C ASP A 90 -10.34 11.56 -8.52
N ILE A 91 -9.61 11.83 -7.44
CA ILE A 91 -8.47 10.99 -7.03
C ILE A 91 -8.93 9.55 -6.78
N ILE A 92 -10.00 9.36 -5.99
CA ILE A 92 -10.49 8.00 -5.69
C ILE A 92 -11.10 7.37 -6.95
N ARG A 93 -11.83 8.13 -7.77
CA ARG A 93 -12.38 7.61 -9.05
C ARG A 93 -11.28 7.08 -9.97
N THR A 94 -10.18 7.83 -10.13
CA THR A 94 -9.05 7.40 -10.97
C THR A 94 -8.29 6.22 -10.37
N VAL A 95 -8.14 6.16 -9.04
CA VAL A 95 -7.51 5.04 -8.35
C VAL A 95 -8.37 3.77 -8.45
N VAL A 96 -9.68 3.87 -8.28
CA VAL A 96 -10.61 2.74 -8.49
C VAL A 96 -10.49 2.22 -9.91
N LYS A 97 -10.57 3.09 -10.92
CA LYS A 97 -10.40 2.72 -12.34
C LYS A 97 -9.09 2.00 -12.60
N TYR A 98 -8.01 2.46 -11.97
CA TYR A 98 -6.70 1.83 -12.08
C TYR A 98 -6.68 0.45 -11.40
N MET A 99 -7.20 0.33 -10.18
CA MET A 99 -7.22 -0.92 -9.41
C MET A 99 -8.16 -1.98 -9.99
N THR A 100 -9.19 -1.59 -10.76
CA THR A 100 -10.10 -2.51 -11.46
C THR A 100 -9.66 -2.84 -12.89
N ALA A 101 -8.59 -2.21 -13.41
CA ALA A 101 -8.11 -2.44 -14.78
C ALA A 101 -7.46 -3.81 -14.99
N GLY A 102 -7.18 -4.55 -13.92
CA GLY A 102 -6.55 -5.86 -13.97
C GLY A 102 -6.51 -6.51 -12.60
N PRO A 103 -5.90 -7.71 -12.49
CA PRO A 103 -5.76 -8.38 -11.22
C PRO A 103 -4.80 -7.64 -10.28
N VAL A 104 -5.11 -7.72 -8.99
CA VAL A 104 -4.24 -7.30 -7.88
C VAL A 104 -3.81 -8.52 -7.07
N VAL A 105 -2.71 -8.38 -6.34
CA VAL A 105 -2.33 -9.36 -5.32
C VAL A 105 -2.43 -8.69 -3.96
N ALA A 106 -3.37 -9.15 -3.14
CA ALA A 106 -3.48 -8.74 -1.75
C ALA A 106 -2.58 -9.62 -0.89
N MET A 107 -1.86 -9.02 0.05
CA MET A 107 -0.91 -9.69 0.94
C MET A 107 -1.00 -9.10 2.34
N VAL A 108 -0.88 -9.95 3.36
CA VAL A 108 -0.75 -9.53 4.76
C VAL A 108 0.63 -9.89 5.25
N PHE A 109 1.41 -8.88 5.64
CA PHE A 109 2.72 -9.04 6.26
C PHE A 109 2.60 -8.86 7.78
N GLU A 110 3.25 -9.73 8.53
CA GLU A 110 3.31 -9.75 9.99
C GLU A 110 4.76 -9.60 10.48
N GLY A 111 4.97 -8.79 11.51
CA GLY A 111 6.28 -8.61 12.14
C GLY A 111 6.36 -7.37 13.03
N ASN A 112 7.54 -7.13 13.63
CA ASN A 112 7.75 -5.96 14.48
C ASN A 112 7.64 -4.65 13.68
N LYS A 113 6.71 -3.77 14.10
CA LYS A 113 6.42 -2.50 13.43
C LYS A 113 6.14 -2.67 11.92
N ALA A 114 5.44 -3.75 11.54
CA ALA A 114 5.18 -4.12 10.16
C ALA A 114 4.73 -2.95 9.27
N VAL A 115 3.82 -2.09 9.74
CA VAL A 115 3.32 -0.94 8.97
C VAL A 115 4.44 0.05 8.66
N ALA A 116 5.25 0.39 9.66
CA ALA A 116 6.35 1.34 9.48
C ALA A 116 7.46 0.76 8.58
N VAL A 117 7.79 -0.52 8.75
CA VAL A 117 8.81 -1.22 7.94
C VAL A 117 8.35 -1.32 6.48
N VAL A 118 7.11 -1.75 6.24
CA VAL A 118 6.52 -1.80 4.89
C VAL A 118 6.56 -0.42 4.24
N SER A 119 6.12 0.63 4.95
CA SER A 119 6.13 2.00 4.41
C SER A 119 7.54 2.46 4.00
N LYS A 120 8.56 2.16 4.83
CA LYS A 120 9.96 2.47 4.52
C LYS A 120 10.46 1.73 3.28
N ILE A 121 10.11 0.45 3.11
CA ILE A 121 10.53 -0.34 1.94
C ILE A 121 9.84 0.13 0.67
N VAL A 122 8.56 0.51 0.76
CA VAL A 122 7.77 0.94 -0.40
C VAL A 122 8.23 2.29 -0.96
N GLY A 123 8.55 3.25 -0.10
CA GLY A 123 8.91 4.62 -0.49
C GLY A 123 7.73 5.60 -0.53
N SER A 124 8.01 6.85 -0.88
CA SER A 124 7.02 7.94 -0.91
C SER A 124 5.94 7.69 -1.96
N THR A 125 4.80 8.40 -1.91
CA THR A 125 3.67 8.14 -2.83
C THR A 125 4.03 8.37 -4.29
N GLU A 126 4.87 9.36 -4.57
CA GLU A 126 5.35 9.68 -5.91
C GLU A 126 6.68 8.99 -6.20
N PRO A 127 6.76 8.16 -7.25
CA PRO A 127 8.01 7.50 -7.61
C PRO A 127 9.17 8.44 -7.94
N ALA A 128 8.92 9.52 -8.68
CA ALA A 128 9.94 10.49 -9.06
C ALA A 128 10.68 11.14 -7.87
N THR A 129 10.07 11.16 -6.68
CA THR A 129 10.66 11.68 -5.43
C THR A 129 10.90 10.58 -4.39
N SER A 130 10.75 9.30 -4.76
CA SER A 130 11.09 8.17 -3.91
C SER A 130 12.59 7.90 -3.96
N ASP A 131 13.20 7.63 -2.80
CA ASP A 131 14.63 7.35 -2.71
C ASP A 131 15.00 6.05 -3.44
N VAL A 132 16.24 6.02 -3.95
CA VAL A 132 16.88 4.82 -4.50
C VAL A 132 16.93 3.72 -3.43
N GLY A 133 16.61 2.49 -3.81
CA GLY A 133 16.50 1.33 -2.92
C GLY A 133 15.08 1.06 -2.41
N THR A 134 14.14 1.99 -2.60
CA THR A 134 12.71 1.75 -2.32
C THR A 134 12.05 1.05 -3.50
N ILE A 135 10.93 0.35 -3.28
CA ILE A 135 10.18 -0.30 -4.37
C ILE A 135 9.77 0.73 -5.43
N ARG A 136 9.29 1.90 -5.02
CA ARG A 136 8.84 2.93 -5.96
C ARG A 136 10.01 3.60 -6.69
N GLY A 137 11.11 3.88 -6.00
CA GLY A 137 12.31 4.47 -6.62
C GLY A 137 13.02 3.52 -7.59
N ASP A 138 13.01 2.21 -7.32
CA ASP A 138 13.74 1.23 -8.14
C ASP A 138 12.93 0.74 -9.35
N TYR A 139 11.60 0.67 -9.25
CA TYR A 139 10.79 -0.03 -10.25
C TYR A 139 9.81 0.85 -11.02
N THR A 140 9.70 2.16 -10.75
CA THR A 140 8.82 3.03 -11.56
C THR A 140 9.35 4.46 -11.60
N LEU A 141 9.07 5.16 -12.70
CA LEU A 141 9.51 6.53 -12.98
C LEU A 141 8.33 7.52 -13.09
N ASP A 142 7.13 7.10 -12.68
CA ASP A 142 5.92 7.92 -12.79
C ASP A 142 5.95 9.13 -11.82
N SER A 143 5.14 10.14 -12.11
CA SER A 143 5.07 11.38 -11.31
C SER A 143 3.64 11.92 -11.23
N TYR A 144 3.38 12.83 -10.28
CA TYR A 144 2.10 13.54 -10.24
C TYR A 144 1.87 14.36 -11.50
N GLY A 145 2.93 14.98 -12.04
CA GLY A 145 2.85 15.76 -13.28
C GLY A 145 2.43 14.91 -14.47
N HIS A 146 3.04 13.74 -14.67
CA HIS A 146 2.68 12.82 -15.75
C HIS A 146 1.28 12.24 -15.56
N ALA A 147 0.94 11.80 -14.36
CA ALA A 147 -0.38 11.26 -14.04
C ALA A 147 -1.50 12.29 -14.27
N THR A 148 -1.28 13.55 -13.88
CA THR A 148 -2.19 14.67 -14.13
C THR A 148 -2.34 14.96 -15.62
N TYR A 149 -1.24 14.99 -16.37
CA TYR A 149 -1.26 15.22 -17.81
C TYR A 149 -2.10 14.16 -18.56
N GLU A 150 -2.02 12.90 -18.15
CA GLU A 150 -2.77 11.79 -18.74
C GLU A 150 -4.13 11.53 -18.07
N ASN A 151 -4.54 12.37 -17.12
CA ASN A 151 -5.79 12.25 -16.36
C ASN A 151 -6.01 10.83 -15.78
N ARG A 152 -5.00 10.32 -15.08
CA ARG A 152 -5.01 9.00 -14.44
C ARG A 152 -4.38 9.04 -13.04
N ALA A 153 -4.57 7.97 -12.28
CA ALA A 153 -3.83 7.78 -11.04
C ALA A 153 -2.33 7.57 -11.29
N VAL A 154 -1.51 7.90 -10.29
CA VAL A 154 -0.08 7.56 -10.28
C VAL A 154 0.06 6.04 -10.23
N ARG A 155 0.83 5.50 -11.17
CA ARG A 155 1.22 4.10 -11.28
C ARG A 155 2.44 3.86 -10.41
N ASN A 156 2.18 3.76 -9.11
CA ASN A 156 3.19 3.62 -8.07
C ASN A 156 3.27 2.20 -7.48
N LEU A 157 2.85 1.20 -8.27
CA LEU A 157 3.02 -0.24 -8.04
C LEU A 157 2.27 -0.85 -6.85
N VAL A 158 2.32 -0.22 -5.68
CA VAL A 158 1.95 -0.83 -4.40
C VAL A 158 1.06 0.12 -3.60
N HIS A 159 0.01 -0.42 -2.97
CA HIS A 159 -0.66 0.19 -1.81
C HIS A 159 -0.11 -0.42 -0.53
N GLN A 160 0.03 0.40 0.51
CA GLN A 160 0.36 -0.02 1.86
C GLN A 160 -0.53 0.69 2.89
N SER A 161 -0.89 0.01 3.97
CA SER A 161 -1.60 0.64 5.08
C SER A 161 -0.75 1.76 5.72
N GLU A 162 -1.39 2.87 6.09
CA GLU A 162 -0.69 4.05 6.64
C GLU A 162 -0.56 4.04 8.17
N SER A 163 -1.34 3.20 8.86
CA SER A 163 -1.29 3.04 10.32
C SER A 163 -1.69 1.62 10.75
N PRO A 164 -1.32 1.17 11.96
CA PRO A 164 -1.78 -0.11 12.48
C PRO A 164 -3.31 -0.24 12.57
N VAL A 165 -4.01 0.86 12.86
CA VAL A 165 -5.48 0.87 12.95
C VAL A 165 -6.09 0.68 11.56
N GLU A 166 -5.59 1.42 10.56
CA GLU A 166 -6.04 1.26 9.18
C GLU A 166 -5.69 -0.13 8.64
N ALA A 167 -4.52 -0.68 8.98
CA ALA A 167 -4.15 -2.03 8.57
C ALA A 167 -5.16 -3.08 9.03
N GLU A 168 -5.57 -3.05 10.29
CA GLU A 168 -6.58 -4.02 10.79
C GLU A 168 -7.96 -3.83 10.15
N ARG A 169 -8.34 -2.59 9.82
CA ARG A 169 -9.58 -2.30 9.08
C ARG A 169 -9.49 -2.85 7.66
N GLU A 170 -8.43 -2.51 6.95
CA GLU A 170 -8.22 -2.91 5.56
C GLU A 170 -8.11 -4.43 5.44
N ILE A 171 -7.35 -5.12 6.31
CA ILE A 171 -7.20 -6.58 6.28
C ILE A 171 -8.57 -7.28 6.30
N LYS A 172 -9.54 -6.79 7.09
CA LYS A 172 -10.89 -7.38 7.18
C LYS A 172 -11.72 -7.24 5.90
N ILE A 173 -11.42 -6.25 5.07
CA ILE A 173 -12.07 -6.04 3.77
C ILE A 173 -11.53 -7.04 2.73
N TRP A 174 -10.25 -7.38 2.84
CA TRP A 174 -9.57 -8.24 1.89
C TRP A 174 -9.55 -9.70 2.29
N PHE A 175 -9.55 -10.03 3.58
CA PHE A 175 -9.38 -11.39 4.08
C PHE A 175 -10.36 -11.72 5.22
N THR A 176 -10.90 -12.94 5.20
CA THR A 176 -11.58 -13.52 6.36
C THR A 176 -10.56 -14.00 7.39
N GLU A 177 -11.01 -14.25 8.62
CA GLU A 177 -10.13 -14.76 9.67
C GLU A 177 -9.50 -16.12 9.32
N SER A 178 -10.22 -16.98 8.59
CA SER A 178 -9.70 -18.29 8.15
C SER A 178 -8.67 -18.20 7.04
N GLU A 179 -8.58 -17.06 6.35
CA GLU A 179 -7.53 -16.82 5.35
C GLU A 179 -6.21 -16.34 5.97
N ILE A 180 -6.20 -16.00 7.27
CA ILE A 180 -5.00 -15.58 8.00
C ILE A 180 -4.32 -16.79 8.64
N MET A 181 -3.16 -17.16 8.12
CA MET A 181 -2.41 -18.34 8.54
C MET A 181 -1.60 -18.07 9.81
N GLN A 182 -1.60 -19.05 10.72
CA GLN A 182 -0.77 -19.06 11.93
C GLN A 182 0.34 -20.09 11.79
N TYR A 183 1.58 -19.60 11.68
CA TYR A 183 2.77 -20.43 11.60
C TYR A 183 4.01 -19.62 12.05
N VAL A 184 5.10 -20.32 12.30
CA VAL A 184 6.38 -19.76 12.73
C VAL A 184 7.41 -20.01 11.63
N THR A 185 8.12 -18.96 11.19
CA THR A 185 9.22 -19.09 10.23
C THR A 185 10.55 -19.34 10.95
N ALA A 186 11.54 -19.85 10.24
CA ALA A 186 12.90 -19.95 10.78
C ALA A 186 13.46 -18.56 11.15
N GLN A 187 13.20 -17.54 10.33
CA GLN A 187 13.57 -16.16 10.61
C GLN A 187 12.94 -15.64 11.91
N GLU A 188 11.65 -15.94 12.15
CA GLU A 188 10.94 -15.52 13.36
C GLU A 188 11.61 -16.09 14.62
N ARG A 189 12.03 -17.37 14.59
CA ARG A 189 12.79 -17.97 15.70
C ARG A 189 14.10 -17.23 15.93
N ILE A 190 14.89 -17.03 14.87
CA ILE A 190 16.20 -16.37 15.01
C ILE A 190 16.06 -14.89 15.44
N MET A 191 15.04 -14.18 14.99
CA MET A 191 14.90 -12.75 15.27
C MET A 191 14.22 -12.41 16.59
N TYR A 192 13.36 -13.31 17.11
CA TYR A 192 12.53 -13.02 18.29
C TYR A 192 12.74 -13.99 19.45
N ASP A 193 13.46 -15.09 19.27
CA ASP A 193 13.85 -15.93 20.41
C ASP A 193 14.85 -15.17 21.28
N VAL A 194 14.70 -15.31 22.60
CA VAL A 194 15.59 -14.69 23.58
C VAL A 194 16.94 -15.40 23.54
N ASN A 195 16.92 -16.73 23.36
CA ASN A 195 18.10 -17.57 23.39
C ASN A 195 18.52 -17.92 21.95
N LEU A 196 19.24 -17.00 21.33
CA LEU A 196 19.68 -17.09 19.94
C LEU A 196 20.54 -18.35 19.63
N ASP A 197 21.21 -18.89 20.65
CA ASP A 197 22.01 -20.11 20.57
C ASP A 197 21.20 -21.40 20.75
N GLY A 198 19.90 -21.29 21.03
CA GLY A 198 19.00 -22.41 21.27
C GLY A 198 19.20 -23.08 22.64
N SER A 199 19.92 -22.45 23.57
CA SER A 199 20.01 -22.90 24.95
C SER A 199 18.69 -22.66 25.70
N ASN A 200 18.36 -23.52 26.67
CA ASN A 200 17.17 -23.35 27.51
C ASN A 200 17.50 -22.66 28.85
N GLU A 201 18.68 -22.03 28.96
CA GLU A 201 19.15 -21.35 30.17
C GLU A 201 18.66 -19.89 30.25
#